data_AF-A0A397UJ99-F1
#
_entry.id   AF-A0A397UJ99-F1
#
_cell.length_a   1.000
_cell.length_b   1.000
_cell.length_c   1.000
_cell.angle_alpha   90.00
_cell.angle_beta   90.00
_cell.angle_gamma   90.00
#
_symmetry.space_group_name_H-M   'P 1'
#
loop_
_entity.id
_entity.type
_entity.pdbx_description
1 polymer ?
#
loop_
_entity_poly.entity_id
_entity_poly.type
_entity_poly.pdbx_seq_one_letter_code
_entity_poly.pdbx_strand_id
1 'polypeptide(L)'
;MASKHIEIKFVLYLKFAEGGNSNGQNNLGWCYENGIGTDKDEKEAFEWYLKSAEGGNSNGLFNLGVCYENGIGIDKDEKKALEWYLKSAEGGNSNGQYNLGMCYENGTGTNKDEKKAFEWYLISAESGNPDGQYEVGLRYRNGNGTLPNHEKAIEWLQKARSNKDQKTIRDKNHYIDDFITKLLNENNSITFIPFNKLKFVEKIGKGGFATVYSATWEYQVKNHTGGSYTQTDIVALKLFHGSKNSCKELIKELNAYTNIGTKSPTFLQCYGISKNVDTGEYILVMQYAKMGSLRQNLHKVAQMKWEKKLELLSYIAMDLNLIHSHSLIHRDLHSGNIFQNDLYNAYIGDLGFATAVNKTLDSESRGAYGALPYMAPEILHGSVFTKFTKASDIYAFGMIMWEISSGRVAFSEYEYDSLRLTIEICEGLRPTILRGTALSYAELLKRCWNDDPEKRPTALEIHETILKWKNNPEFLAEFLKSDDEMVIEYKVFDIDNDDNSIYSSKFTSCVTNDVISNNNIDIDFINFKY
;
A
#
# COMPACT_ATOMS: atom_id res chain seq x y z
N MET A 1 18.39 3.25 -13.74
CA MET A 1 18.99 2.92 -12.41
C MET A 1 19.06 1.42 -12.13
N ALA A 2 18.05 0.60 -12.46
CA ALA A 2 18.11 -0.86 -12.29
C ALA A 2 19.29 -1.52 -13.02
N SER A 3 19.57 -1.13 -14.28
CA SER A 3 20.73 -1.60 -15.06
C SER A 3 22.06 -1.40 -14.32
N LYS A 4 22.24 -0.24 -13.68
CA LYS A 4 23.49 0.13 -13.00
C LYS A 4 23.73 -0.70 -11.73
N HIS A 5 22.68 -1.11 -11.01
CA HIS A 5 22.83 -2.01 -9.85
C HIS A 5 23.11 -3.45 -10.24
N ILE A 6 22.52 -3.91 -11.35
CA ILE A 6 22.77 -5.24 -11.93
C ILE A 6 24.22 -5.32 -12.40
N GLU A 7 24.71 -4.29 -13.09
CA GLU A 7 26.13 -4.17 -13.50
C GLU A 7 27.08 -4.16 -12.28
N ILE A 8 26.76 -3.43 -11.21
CA ILE A 8 27.60 -3.42 -9.98
C ILE A 8 27.65 -4.79 -9.30
N LYS A 9 26.52 -5.51 -9.20
CA LYS A 9 26.48 -6.87 -8.62
C LYS A 9 27.30 -7.85 -9.45
N PHE A 10 27.17 -7.81 -10.77
CA PHE A 10 27.95 -8.63 -11.68
C PHE A 10 29.46 -8.37 -11.51
N VAL A 11 29.88 -7.11 -11.50
CA VAL A 11 31.30 -6.73 -11.30
C VAL A 11 31.84 -7.22 -9.94
N LEU A 12 31.03 -7.19 -8.88
CA LEU A 12 31.41 -7.72 -7.58
C LEU A 12 31.57 -9.24 -7.59
N TYR A 13 30.63 -9.98 -8.19
CA TYR A 13 30.75 -11.43 -8.31
C TYR A 13 31.93 -11.84 -9.17
N LEU A 14 32.19 -11.11 -10.27
CA LEU A 14 33.37 -11.29 -11.12
C LEU A 14 34.66 -11.17 -10.30
N LYS A 15 34.81 -10.07 -9.55
CA LYS A 15 35.99 -9.85 -8.71
C LYS A 15 36.19 -10.95 -7.66
N PHE A 16 35.12 -11.40 -7.00
CA PHE A 16 35.22 -12.49 -6.03
C PHE A 16 35.54 -13.83 -6.69
N ALA A 17 34.96 -14.11 -7.86
CA ALA A 17 35.18 -15.34 -8.59
C ALA A 17 36.62 -15.47 -9.11
N GLU A 18 37.17 -14.38 -9.66
CA GLU A 18 38.58 -14.27 -10.08
C GLU A 18 39.54 -14.40 -8.88
N GLY A 19 39.13 -13.92 -7.71
CA GLY A 19 39.85 -14.11 -6.45
C GLY A 19 39.77 -15.53 -5.87
N GLY A 20 39.15 -16.49 -6.56
CA GLY A 20 39.04 -17.89 -6.14
C GLY A 20 37.95 -18.17 -5.10
N ASN A 21 37.05 -17.22 -4.83
CA ASN A 21 35.97 -17.43 -3.87
C ASN A 21 34.87 -18.33 -4.48
N SER A 22 34.66 -19.52 -3.93
CA SER A 22 33.72 -20.51 -4.49
C SER A 22 32.25 -20.06 -4.46
N ASN A 23 31.82 -19.24 -3.49
CA ASN A 23 30.48 -18.62 -3.51
C ASN A 23 30.37 -17.56 -4.62
N GLY A 24 31.41 -16.75 -4.82
CA GLY A 24 31.51 -15.78 -5.90
C GLY A 24 31.45 -16.45 -7.28
N GLN A 25 32.17 -17.56 -7.45
CA GLN A 25 32.14 -18.39 -8.66
C GLN A 25 30.74 -18.95 -8.93
N ASN A 26 30.05 -19.47 -7.91
CA ASN A 26 28.66 -19.94 -8.07
C ASN A 26 27.72 -18.80 -8.52
N ASN A 27 27.80 -17.64 -7.87
CA ASN A 27 26.94 -16.51 -8.20
C ASN A 27 27.23 -15.96 -9.60
N LEU A 28 28.50 -15.98 -10.03
CA LEU A 28 28.89 -15.57 -11.38
C LEU A 28 28.37 -16.55 -12.44
N GLY A 29 28.42 -17.87 -12.17
CA GLY A 29 27.80 -18.87 -13.03
C GLY A 29 26.30 -18.61 -13.22
N TRP A 30 25.59 -18.27 -12.14
CA TRP A 30 24.17 -17.90 -12.19
C TRP A 30 23.90 -16.63 -13.00
N CYS A 31 24.79 -15.65 -12.93
CA CYS A 31 24.73 -14.44 -13.75
C CYS A 31 24.83 -14.76 -15.24
N TYR A 32 25.78 -15.61 -15.65
CA TYR A 32 25.92 -16.02 -17.05
C TYR A 32 24.76 -16.90 -17.53
N GLU A 33 24.22 -17.78 -16.69
CA GLU A 33 23.07 -18.62 -17.03
C GLU A 33 21.80 -17.79 -17.29
N ASN A 34 21.62 -16.69 -16.56
CA ASN A 34 20.40 -15.88 -16.60
C ASN A 34 20.56 -14.52 -17.30
N GLY A 35 21.75 -14.19 -17.81
CA GLY A 35 22.04 -12.89 -18.43
C GLY A 35 21.94 -11.70 -17.46
N ILE A 36 22.39 -11.88 -16.22
CA ILE A 36 22.28 -10.86 -15.16
C ILE A 36 23.57 -10.05 -15.10
N GLY A 37 23.54 -8.87 -15.72
CA GLY A 37 24.67 -7.94 -15.78
C GLY A 37 25.72 -8.28 -16.84
N THR A 38 25.44 -9.31 -17.63
CA THR A 38 26.19 -9.76 -18.82
C THR A 38 25.21 -10.44 -19.78
N ASP A 39 25.61 -10.68 -21.02
CA ASP A 39 24.84 -11.53 -21.93
C ASP A 39 24.79 -12.97 -21.40
N LYS A 40 23.69 -13.66 -21.71
CA LYS A 40 23.52 -15.06 -21.33
C LYS A 40 24.55 -15.91 -22.08
N ASP A 41 25.33 -16.69 -21.33
CA ASP A 41 26.32 -17.63 -21.87
C ASP A 41 26.33 -18.91 -21.02
N GLU A 42 25.76 -19.99 -21.56
CA GLU A 42 25.63 -21.25 -20.83
C GLU A 42 26.98 -21.95 -20.65
N LYS A 43 27.94 -21.74 -21.55
CA LYS A 43 29.27 -22.34 -21.46
C LYS A 43 30.09 -21.68 -20.35
N GLU A 44 30.07 -20.36 -20.28
CA GLU A 44 30.67 -19.63 -19.15
C GLU A 44 30.00 -20.00 -17.83
N ALA A 45 28.66 -20.13 -17.81
CA ALA A 45 27.95 -20.58 -16.62
C ALA A 45 28.46 -21.93 -16.12
N PHE A 46 28.59 -22.92 -17.03
CA PHE A 46 29.14 -24.23 -16.72
C PHE A 46 30.57 -24.15 -16.16
N GLU A 47 31.46 -23.38 -16.80
CA GLU A 47 32.85 -23.25 -16.37
C GLU A 47 32.97 -22.64 -14.96
N TRP A 48 32.12 -21.66 -14.62
CA TRP A 48 32.11 -21.05 -13.30
C TRP A 48 31.48 -21.94 -12.23
N TYR A 49 30.41 -22.67 -12.55
CA TYR A 49 29.86 -23.69 -11.65
C TYR A 49 30.85 -24.83 -11.40
N LEU A 50 31.61 -25.25 -12.41
CA LEU A 50 32.67 -26.25 -12.26
C LEU A 50 33.77 -25.79 -11.29
N LYS A 51 34.30 -24.57 -11.47
CA LYS A 51 35.28 -24.00 -10.54
C LYS A 51 34.74 -23.93 -9.10
N SER A 52 33.47 -23.52 -8.95
CA SER A 52 32.81 -23.46 -7.65
C SER A 52 32.68 -24.84 -6.99
N ALA A 53 32.29 -25.85 -7.77
CA ALA A 53 32.18 -27.24 -7.34
C ALA A 53 33.53 -27.83 -6.93
N GLU A 54 34.60 -27.57 -7.70
CA GLU A 54 35.97 -27.96 -7.36
C GLU A 54 36.46 -27.29 -6.08
N GLY A 55 36.02 -26.06 -5.83
CA GLY A 55 36.21 -25.34 -4.56
C GLY A 55 35.37 -25.85 -3.39
N GLY A 56 34.66 -26.98 -3.53
CA GLY A 56 33.86 -27.62 -2.48
C GLY A 56 32.55 -26.92 -2.14
N ASN A 57 32.07 -26.01 -2.99
CA ASN A 57 30.82 -25.30 -2.75
C ASN A 57 29.61 -26.22 -2.97
N SER A 58 28.75 -26.40 -1.96
CA SER A 58 27.61 -27.31 -2.06
C SER A 58 26.54 -26.84 -3.06
N ASN A 59 26.37 -25.52 -3.26
CA ASN A 59 25.51 -24.96 -4.31
C ASN A 59 26.14 -25.10 -5.70
N GLY A 60 27.47 -24.91 -5.80
CA GLY A 60 28.21 -25.16 -7.04
C GLY A 60 28.12 -26.61 -7.48
N LEU A 61 28.27 -27.56 -6.54
CA LEU A 61 28.07 -29.00 -6.77
C LEU A 61 26.65 -29.30 -7.27
N PHE A 62 25.62 -28.66 -6.69
CA PHE A 62 24.23 -28.80 -7.11
C PHE A 62 24.04 -28.27 -8.55
N ASN A 63 24.45 -27.03 -8.82
CA ASN A 63 24.29 -26.39 -10.13
C ASN A 63 25.06 -27.13 -11.23
N LEU A 64 26.21 -27.73 -10.91
CA LEU A 64 26.94 -28.58 -11.85
C LEU A 64 26.16 -29.87 -12.18
N GLY A 65 25.47 -30.46 -11.20
CA GLY A 65 24.53 -31.56 -11.44
C GLY A 65 23.40 -31.15 -12.39
N VAL A 66 22.81 -29.97 -12.18
CA VAL A 66 21.77 -29.39 -13.05
C VAL A 66 22.29 -29.18 -14.47
N CYS A 67 23.54 -28.74 -14.63
CA CYS A 67 24.15 -28.55 -15.95
C CYS A 67 24.25 -29.86 -16.72
N TYR A 68 24.69 -30.95 -16.09
CA TYR A 68 24.76 -32.27 -16.74
C TYR A 68 23.37 -32.89 -17.00
N GLU A 69 22.38 -32.64 -16.14
CA GLU A 69 21.02 -33.13 -16.35
C GLU A 69 20.35 -32.41 -17.55
N ASN A 70 20.49 -31.09 -17.62
CA ASN A 70 19.79 -30.24 -18.58
C ASN A 70 20.61 -29.86 -19.81
N GLY A 71 21.90 -30.17 -19.83
CA GLY A 71 22.79 -29.87 -20.96
C GLY A 71 23.17 -28.40 -21.05
N ILE A 72 23.31 -27.73 -19.90
CA ILE A 72 23.62 -26.29 -19.82
C ILE A 72 25.14 -26.14 -19.97
N GLY A 73 25.58 -25.62 -21.12
CA GLY A 73 27.00 -25.38 -21.41
C GLY A 73 27.86 -26.64 -21.63
N ILE A 74 27.27 -27.83 -21.51
CA ILE A 74 27.92 -29.14 -21.64
C ILE A 74 26.92 -30.17 -22.18
N ASP A 75 27.39 -31.26 -22.76
CA ASP A 75 26.52 -32.37 -23.16
C ASP A 75 25.84 -33.02 -21.95
N LYS A 76 24.58 -33.43 -22.14
CA LYS A 76 23.81 -34.14 -21.11
C LYS A 76 24.48 -35.45 -20.71
N ASP A 77 24.59 -35.67 -19.41
CA ASP A 77 25.14 -36.90 -18.83
C ASP A 77 24.48 -37.17 -17.47
N GLU A 78 23.43 -38.00 -17.48
CA GLU A 78 22.66 -38.33 -16.28
C GLU A 78 23.49 -39.03 -15.20
N LYS A 79 24.54 -39.79 -15.58
CA LYS A 79 25.42 -40.44 -14.60
C LYS A 79 26.27 -39.42 -13.88
N LYS A 80 26.84 -38.45 -14.60
CA LYS A 80 27.56 -37.35 -13.97
C LYS A 80 26.63 -36.46 -13.15
N ALA A 81 25.41 -36.20 -13.62
CA ALA A 81 24.42 -35.45 -12.85
C ALA A 81 24.18 -36.10 -11.48
N LEU A 82 23.96 -37.42 -11.47
CA LEU A 82 23.81 -38.20 -10.23
C LEU A 82 25.04 -38.10 -9.32
N GLU A 83 26.26 -38.25 -9.87
CA GLU A 83 27.49 -38.15 -9.09
C GLU A 83 27.65 -36.78 -8.40
N TRP A 84 27.29 -35.69 -9.09
CA TRP A 84 27.37 -34.34 -8.55
C TRP A 84 26.25 -34.04 -7.55
N TYR A 85 25.02 -34.51 -7.80
CA TYR A 85 23.94 -34.43 -6.82
C TYR A 85 24.25 -35.21 -5.54
N LEU A 86 24.89 -36.38 -5.65
CA LEU A 86 25.36 -37.14 -4.49
C LEU A 86 26.36 -36.34 -3.65
N LYS A 87 27.40 -35.78 -4.27
CA LYS A 87 28.37 -34.93 -3.57
C LYS A 87 27.73 -33.70 -2.93
N SER A 88 26.79 -33.06 -3.63
CA SER A 88 26.05 -31.91 -3.10
C SER A 88 25.19 -32.28 -1.89
N ALA A 89 24.51 -33.43 -1.97
CA ALA A 89 23.65 -33.94 -0.91
C ALA A 89 24.44 -34.33 0.35
N GLU A 90 25.59 -35.00 0.17
CA GLU A 90 26.54 -35.31 1.24
C GLU A 90 27.17 -34.03 1.85
N GLY A 91 27.34 -32.99 1.04
CA GLY A 91 27.73 -31.65 1.47
C GLY A 91 26.62 -30.85 2.18
N GLY A 92 25.48 -31.48 2.48
CA GLY A 92 24.37 -30.87 3.22
C GLY A 92 23.49 -29.91 2.41
N ASN A 93 23.58 -29.91 1.08
CA ASN A 93 22.72 -29.07 0.26
C ASN A 93 21.31 -29.67 0.16
N SER A 94 20.30 -28.93 0.61
CA SER A 94 18.93 -29.45 0.67
C SER A 94 18.27 -29.60 -0.71
N ASN A 95 18.66 -28.79 -1.71
CA ASN A 95 18.24 -28.98 -3.11
C ASN A 95 18.95 -30.18 -3.75
N GLY A 96 20.24 -30.37 -3.45
CA GLY A 96 20.99 -31.56 -3.87
C GLY A 96 20.39 -32.85 -3.31
N GLN A 97 20.01 -32.86 -2.03
CA GLN A 97 19.30 -33.98 -1.39
C GLN A 97 17.94 -34.26 -2.07
N TYR A 98 17.17 -33.22 -2.39
CA TYR A 98 15.90 -33.34 -3.10
C TYR A 98 16.09 -33.94 -4.51
N ASN A 99 17.00 -33.38 -5.32
CA ASN A 99 17.25 -33.87 -6.68
C ASN A 99 17.86 -35.28 -6.69
N LEU A 100 18.64 -35.65 -5.67
CA LEU A 100 19.10 -37.03 -5.51
C LEU A 100 17.93 -37.99 -5.21
N GLY A 101 16.95 -37.55 -4.41
CA GLY A 101 15.67 -38.26 -4.23
C GLY A 101 14.95 -38.48 -5.56
N MET A 102 14.84 -37.45 -6.39
CA MET A 102 14.25 -37.53 -7.73
C MET A 102 15.01 -38.50 -8.65
N CYS A 103 16.34 -38.54 -8.58
CA CYS A 103 17.13 -39.47 -9.38
C CYS A 103 16.80 -40.94 -9.04
N TYR A 104 16.65 -41.27 -7.75
CA TYR A 104 16.25 -42.62 -7.32
C TYR A 104 14.78 -42.94 -7.63
N GLU A 105 13.88 -41.97 -7.59
CA GLU A 105 12.47 -42.16 -7.97
C GLU A 105 12.33 -42.44 -9.48
N ASN A 106 13.01 -41.64 -10.30
CA ASN A 106 12.88 -41.69 -11.76
C ASN A 106 13.86 -42.67 -12.43
N GLY A 107 14.91 -43.09 -11.73
CA GLY A 107 15.98 -43.91 -12.31
C GLY A 107 16.90 -43.09 -13.22
N THR A 108 17.11 -41.81 -12.91
CA THR A 108 18.01 -40.92 -13.66
C THR A 108 19.45 -41.23 -13.28
N GLY A 109 20.26 -41.71 -14.23
CA GLY A 109 21.65 -42.09 -13.97
C GLY A 109 21.87 -43.31 -13.06
N THR A 110 20.80 -43.89 -12.51
CA THR A 110 20.80 -45.05 -11.60
C THR A 110 19.54 -45.91 -11.79
N ASN A 111 19.44 -47.04 -11.10
CA ASN A 111 18.19 -47.82 -11.06
C ASN A 111 17.18 -47.18 -10.11
N LYS A 112 15.89 -47.31 -10.44
CA LYS A 112 14.80 -46.88 -9.56
C LYS A 112 14.86 -47.57 -8.20
N ASP A 113 14.77 -46.77 -7.14
CA ASP A 113 14.76 -47.23 -5.75
C ASP A 113 13.89 -46.28 -4.90
N GLU A 114 12.62 -46.65 -4.74
CA GLU A 114 11.64 -45.84 -4.01
C GLU A 114 12.01 -45.62 -2.54
N LYS A 115 12.73 -46.58 -1.93
CA LYS A 115 13.14 -46.50 -0.53
C LYS A 115 14.26 -45.48 -0.37
N LYS A 116 15.28 -45.53 -1.23
CA LYS A 116 16.33 -44.51 -1.24
C LYS A 116 15.80 -43.13 -1.60
N ALA A 117 14.85 -43.05 -2.53
CA ALA A 117 14.18 -41.79 -2.86
C ALA A 117 13.53 -41.17 -1.62
N PHE A 118 12.76 -41.98 -0.87
CA PHE A 118 12.15 -41.53 0.38
C PHE A 118 13.17 -41.10 1.44
N GLU A 119 14.26 -41.85 1.62
CA GLU A 119 15.33 -41.49 2.57
C GLU A 119 15.94 -40.12 2.24
N TRP A 120 16.25 -39.86 0.98
CA TRP A 120 16.81 -38.56 0.56
C TRP A 120 15.81 -37.40 0.62
N TYR A 121 14.55 -37.64 0.23
CA TYR A 121 13.50 -36.64 0.43
C TYR A 121 13.29 -36.30 1.91
N LEU A 122 13.38 -37.28 2.80
CA LEU A 122 13.28 -37.05 4.24
C LEU A 122 14.43 -36.18 4.77
N ILE A 123 15.67 -36.48 4.37
CA ILE A 123 16.83 -35.66 4.75
C ILE A 123 16.68 -34.22 4.22
N SER A 124 16.23 -34.06 2.97
CA SER A 124 15.94 -32.74 2.38
C SER A 124 14.86 -31.98 3.15
N ALA A 125 13.79 -32.67 3.53
CA ALA A 125 12.67 -32.11 4.29
C ALA A 125 13.08 -31.66 5.70
N GLU A 126 13.88 -32.49 6.38
CA GLU A 126 14.46 -32.20 7.70
C GLU A 126 15.46 -31.04 7.63
N SER A 127 16.16 -30.90 6.50
CA SER A 127 17.02 -29.75 6.19
C SER A 127 16.25 -28.48 5.77
N GLY A 128 14.91 -28.51 5.87
CA GLY A 128 14.05 -27.34 5.66
C GLY A 128 13.66 -27.06 4.21
N ASN A 129 13.92 -27.98 3.27
CA ASN A 129 13.54 -27.80 1.86
C ASN A 129 12.00 -27.91 1.69
N PRO A 130 11.30 -26.89 1.16
CA PRO A 130 9.85 -26.95 1.00
C PRO A 130 9.37 -28.04 0.05
N ASP A 131 10.10 -28.29 -1.03
CA ASP A 131 9.77 -29.32 -2.03
C ASP A 131 10.01 -30.71 -1.45
N GLY A 132 11.11 -30.90 -0.71
CA GLY A 132 11.35 -32.12 0.07
C GLY A 132 10.26 -32.39 1.11
N GLN A 133 9.83 -31.36 1.86
CA GLN A 133 8.74 -31.48 2.84
C GLN A 133 7.40 -31.87 2.18
N TYR A 134 7.12 -31.29 1.01
CA TYR A 134 5.92 -31.64 0.24
C TYR A 134 5.96 -33.09 -0.23
N GLU A 135 7.09 -33.53 -0.82
CA GLU A 135 7.25 -34.89 -1.29
C GLU A 135 7.19 -35.92 -0.16
N VAL A 136 7.82 -35.67 0.98
CA VAL A 136 7.69 -36.54 2.17
C VAL A 136 6.23 -36.66 2.61
N GLY A 137 5.48 -35.57 2.57
CA GLY A 137 4.05 -35.56 2.83
C GLY A 137 3.27 -36.49 1.89
N LEU A 138 3.52 -36.41 0.58
CA LEU A 138 2.91 -37.29 -0.42
C LEU A 138 3.32 -38.76 -0.26
N ARG A 139 4.58 -39.00 0.07
CA ARG A 139 5.17 -40.33 0.27
C ARG A 139 4.54 -41.06 1.45
N TYR A 140 4.38 -40.37 2.58
CA TYR A 140 3.62 -40.89 3.72
C TYR A 140 2.13 -41.07 3.40
N ARG A 141 1.53 -40.22 2.57
CA ARG A 141 0.12 -40.39 2.17
C ARG A 141 -0.10 -41.65 1.34
N ASN A 142 0.81 -41.92 0.40
CA ASN A 142 0.63 -42.96 -0.61
C ASN A 142 1.34 -44.29 -0.26
N GLY A 143 2.31 -44.28 0.68
CA GLY A 143 3.13 -45.44 1.02
C GLY A 143 4.28 -45.70 0.03
N ASN A 144 4.81 -44.67 -0.61
CA ASN A 144 5.85 -44.82 -1.63
C ASN A 144 7.24 -44.78 -0.96
N GLY A 145 7.92 -45.92 -0.87
CA GLY A 145 9.22 -46.03 -0.20
C GLY A 145 9.14 -46.06 1.34
N THR A 146 7.93 -46.03 1.89
CA THR A 146 7.62 -46.07 3.33
C THR A 146 6.24 -46.70 3.55
N LEU A 147 5.85 -46.99 4.80
CA LEU A 147 4.47 -47.38 5.09
C LEU A 147 3.55 -46.13 5.11
N PRO A 148 2.30 -46.23 4.60
CA PRO A 148 1.34 -45.15 4.70
C PRO A 148 1.16 -44.64 6.14
N ASN A 149 1.20 -43.33 6.32
CA ASN A 149 0.99 -42.66 7.60
C ASN A 149 0.34 -41.28 7.38
N HIS A 150 -0.98 -41.21 7.54
CA HIS A 150 -1.74 -39.99 7.29
C HIS A 150 -1.38 -38.83 8.25
N GLU A 151 -1.02 -39.13 9.50
CA GLU A 151 -0.67 -38.11 10.49
C GLU A 151 0.63 -37.40 10.10
N LYS A 152 1.68 -38.18 9.78
CA LYS A 152 2.95 -37.64 9.28
C LYS A 152 2.78 -36.93 7.94
N ALA A 153 1.89 -37.43 7.06
CA ALA A 153 1.59 -36.78 5.80
C ALA A 153 1.06 -35.35 6.01
N ILE A 154 0.08 -35.18 6.92
CA ILE A 154 -0.49 -33.87 7.25
C ILE A 154 0.58 -32.95 7.84
N GLU A 155 1.38 -33.45 8.79
CA GLU A 155 2.45 -32.69 9.44
C GLU A 155 3.44 -32.10 8.42
N TRP A 156 3.95 -32.93 7.51
CA TRP A 156 4.93 -32.51 6.51
C TRP A 156 4.34 -31.57 5.45
N LEU A 157 3.10 -31.81 4.99
CA LEU A 157 2.42 -30.90 4.07
C LEU A 157 2.15 -29.52 4.68
N GLN A 158 1.84 -29.46 5.99
CA GLN A 158 1.69 -28.18 6.69
C GLN A 158 3.03 -27.43 6.78
N LYS A 159 4.12 -28.12 7.12
CA LYS A 159 5.48 -27.53 7.15
C LYS A 159 5.87 -26.95 5.78
N ALA A 160 5.63 -27.68 4.70
CA ALA A 160 5.91 -27.24 3.33
C ALA A 160 5.16 -25.93 2.98
N ARG A 161 3.87 -25.85 3.35
CA ARG A 161 3.04 -24.66 3.12
C ARG A 161 3.58 -23.45 3.91
N SER A 162 3.86 -23.62 5.20
CA SER A 162 4.40 -22.55 6.04
C SER A 162 5.75 -22.02 5.54
N ASN A 163 6.64 -22.89 5.06
CA ASN A 163 7.94 -22.47 4.54
C ASN A 163 7.85 -21.73 3.19
N LYS A 164 6.93 -22.15 2.31
CA LYS A 164 6.66 -21.45 1.05
C LYS A 164 6.10 -20.04 1.30
N ASP A 165 5.21 -19.91 2.29
CA ASP A 165 4.70 -18.61 2.73
C ASP A 165 5.81 -17.74 3.35
N GLN A 166 6.68 -18.31 4.20
CA GLN A 166 7.81 -17.59 4.81
C GLN A 166 8.88 -17.15 3.81
N LYS A 167 9.25 -17.98 2.83
CA LYS A 167 10.19 -17.61 1.75
C LYS A 167 9.66 -16.45 0.92
N THR A 168 8.38 -16.53 0.54
CA THR A 168 7.68 -15.46 -0.18
C THR A 168 7.64 -14.15 0.62
N ILE A 169 7.45 -14.23 1.95
CA ILE A 169 7.49 -13.08 2.86
C ILE A 169 8.92 -12.50 2.98
N ARG A 170 9.95 -13.35 3.07
CA ARG A 170 11.35 -12.93 3.21
C ARG A 170 11.86 -12.18 1.98
N ASP A 171 11.55 -12.68 0.79
CA ASP A 171 11.94 -12.05 -0.48
C ASP A 171 11.23 -10.70 -0.68
N LYS A 172 9.96 -10.59 -0.25
CA LYS A 172 9.22 -9.32 -0.24
C LYS A 172 9.79 -8.31 0.77
N ASN A 173 10.22 -8.76 1.94
CA ASN A 173 10.85 -7.88 2.94
C ASN A 173 12.19 -7.30 2.48
N HIS A 174 13.02 -8.10 1.80
CA HIS A 174 14.28 -7.61 1.24
C HIS A 174 14.06 -6.47 0.23
N TYR A 175 13.03 -6.57 -0.62
CA TYR A 175 12.67 -5.50 -1.57
C TYR A 175 12.24 -4.21 -0.87
N ILE A 176 11.46 -4.30 0.21
CA ILE A 176 10.96 -3.14 0.94
C ILE A 176 12.09 -2.43 1.69
N ASP A 177 12.94 -3.20 2.38
CA ASP A 177 14.09 -2.67 3.11
C ASP A 177 15.08 -1.96 2.15
N ASP A 178 15.28 -2.52 0.94
CA ASP A 178 16.05 -1.90 -0.13
C ASP A 178 15.40 -0.60 -0.64
N PHE A 179 14.07 -0.60 -0.86
CA PHE A 179 13.33 0.59 -1.30
C PHE A 179 13.41 1.72 -0.28
N ILE A 180 13.16 1.42 1.00
CA ILE A 180 13.21 2.41 2.08
C ILE A 180 14.61 2.96 2.24
N THR A 181 15.63 2.09 2.20
CA THR A 181 17.03 2.51 2.26
C THR A 181 17.40 3.42 1.10
N LYS A 182 16.97 3.08 -0.12
CA LYS A 182 17.15 3.93 -1.30
C LYS A 182 16.46 5.29 -1.14
N LEU A 183 15.20 5.30 -0.70
CA LEU A 183 14.42 6.52 -0.50
C LEU A 183 15.06 7.44 0.54
N LEU A 184 15.53 6.89 1.66
CA LEU A 184 16.23 7.62 2.72
C LEU A 184 17.59 8.19 2.25
N ASN A 185 18.26 7.52 1.30
CA ASN A 185 19.51 8.00 0.74
C ASN A 185 19.33 9.05 -0.35
N GLU A 186 18.21 9.00 -1.09
CA GLU A 186 17.93 9.91 -2.21
C GLU A 186 17.12 11.16 -1.80
N ASN A 187 16.35 11.09 -0.70
CA ASN A 187 15.46 12.17 -0.26
C ASN A 187 15.86 12.73 1.11
N ASN A 188 16.32 13.98 1.14
CA ASN A 188 16.76 14.66 2.36
C ASN A 188 15.61 15.07 3.31
N SER A 189 14.34 14.89 2.91
CA SER A 189 13.17 15.39 3.65
C SER A 189 12.46 14.32 4.48
N ILE A 190 12.73 13.05 4.23
CA ILE A 190 12.20 11.93 5.03
C ILE A 190 13.39 11.23 5.68
N THR A 191 13.31 10.97 6.98
CA THR A 191 14.40 10.34 7.73
C THR A 191 13.97 9.04 8.41
N PHE A 192 14.92 8.18 8.73
CA PHE A 192 14.65 7.04 9.60
C PHE A 192 14.65 7.51 11.06
N ILE A 193 13.54 7.27 11.75
CA ILE A 193 13.35 7.64 13.15
C ILE A 193 13.39 6.35 13.99
N PRO A 194 14.45 6.12 14.79
CA PRO A 194 14.52 4.94 15.63
C PRO A 194 13.32 4.86 16.58
N PHE A 195 12.66 3.70 16.61
CA PHE A 195 11.41 3.51 17.38
C PHE A 195 11.59 3.82 18.87
N ASN A 196 12.77 3.55 19.43
CA ASN A 196 13.10 3.87 20.83
C ASN A 196 13.15 5.38 21.16
N LYS A 197 13.14 6.27 20.15
CA LYS A 197 12.98 7.71 20.35
C LYS A 197 11.53 8.17 20.44
N LEU A 198 10.58 7.26 20.17
CA LEU A 198 9.15 7.50 20.26
C LEU A 198 8.67 6.96 21.62
N LYS A 199 8.29 7.87 22.52
CA LYS A 199 7.88 7.57 23.90
C LYS A 199 6.38 7.78 24.06
N PHE A 200 5.80 7.21 25.12
CA PHE A 200 4.38 7.40 25.47
C PHE A 200 3.45 7.10 24.29
N VAL A 201 3.64 5.94 23.67
CA VAL A 201 2.88 5.55 22.48
C VAL A 201 1.46 5.16 22.89
N GLU A 202 0.46 5.92 22.43
CA GLU A 202 -0.95 5.71 22.77
C GLU A 202 -1.79 5.54 21.51
N LYS A 203 -2.70 4.56 21.50
CA LYS A 203 -3.56 4.32 20.34
C LYS A 203 -4.64 5.39 20.23
N ILE A 204 -4.73 6.08 19.10
CA ILE A 204 -5.70 7.15 18.86
C ILE A 204 -6.74 6.82 17.78
N GLY A 205 -6.50 5.78 16.97
CA GLY A 205 -7.46 5.36 15.94
C GLY A 205 -7.11 4.01 15.32
N LYS A 206 -8.10 3.36 14.70
CA LYS A 206 -7.89 2.13 13.91
C LYS A 206 -8.84 2.14 12.71
N GLY A 207 -8.28 2.02 11.51
CA GLY A 207 -9.00 1.78 10.27
C GLY A 207 -8.82 0.34 9.78
N GLY A 208 -9.32 0.07 8.57
CA GLY A 208 -9.21 -1.25 7.93
C GLY A 208 -7.79 -1.66 7.54
N PHE A 209 -6.92 -0.68 7.24
CA PHE A 209 -5.57 -0.91 6.70
C PHE A 209 -4.43 -0.44 7.63
N ALA A 210 -4.76 0.38 8.64
CA ALA A 210 -3.76 0.93 9.55
C ALA A 210 -4.33 1.20 10.95
N THR A 211 -3.45 1.17 11.95
CA THR A 211 -3.71 1.69 13.30
C THR A 211 -2.91 2.97 13.46
N VAL A 212 -3.53 4.01 14.05
CA VAL A 212 -2.85 5.28 14.33
C VAL A 212 -2.62 5.40 15.83
N TYR A 213 -1.41 5.78 16.20
CA TYR A 213 -0.99 6.09 17.56
C TYR A 213 -0.52 7.54 17.65
N SER A 214 -0.55 8.14 18.82
CA SER A 214 0.27 9.32 19.16
C SER A 214 1.55 8.86 19.85
N ALA A 215 2.60 9.68 19.77
CA ALA A 215 3.82 9.49 20.55
C ALA A 215 4.51 10.82 20.79
N THR A 216 5.31 10.89 21.86
CA THR A 216 6.26 11.96 22.10
C THR A 216 7.56 11.64 21.40
N TRP A 217 8.02 12.52 20.51
CA TRP A 217 9.27 12.40 19.79
C TRP A 217 10.30 13.41 20.29
N GLU A 218 11.41 12.91 20.84
CA GLU A 218 12.54 13.72 21.29
C GLU A 218 13.68 13.69 20.25
N TYR A 219 14.12 14.87 19.81
CA TYR A 219 15.22 14.98 18.85
C TYR A 219 16.12 16.19 19.13
N GLN A 220 17.36 16.13 18.63
CA GLN A 220 18.35 17.20 18.81
C GLN A 220 18.23 18.21 17.68
N VAL A 221 18.05 19.48 18.02
CA VAL A 221 18.08 20.60 17.08
C VAL A 221 19.43 21.30 17.20
N LYS A 222 20.08 21.58 16.07
CA LYS A 222 21.29 22.39 16.02
C LYS A 222 20.93 23.86 15.92
N ASN A 223 21.57 24.69 16.73
CA ASN A 223 21.39 26.13 16.71
C ASN A 223 22.28 26.75 15.64
N HIS A 224 21.89 27.91 15.14
CA HIS A 224 22.70 28.70 14.20
C HIS A 224 24.09 29.07 14.76
N THR A 225 24.26 29.02 16.08
CA THR A 225 25.51 29.29 16.79
C THR A 225 26.35 28.05 17.10
N GLY A 226 25.96 26.86 16.61
CA GLY A 226 26.70 25.60 16.79
C GLY A 226 26.40 24.81 18.07
N GLY A 227 25.54 25.31 18.96
CA GLY A 227 25.00 24.54 20.08
C GLY A 227 23.90 23.55 19.66
N SER A 228 23.47 22.66 20.56
CA SER A 228 22.30 21.79 20.35
C SER A 228 21.37 21.80 21.57
N TYR A 229 20.06 21.73 21.33
CA TYR A 229 19.06 21.49 22.38
C TYR A 229 18.13 20.34 21.99
N THR A 230 17.52 19.73 23.00
CA THR A 230 16.46 18.73 22.81
C THR A 230 15.14 19.43 22.55
N GLN A 231 14.53 19.17 21.41
CA GLN A 231 13.14 19.49 21.10
C GLN A 231 12.28 18.26 21.34
N THR A 232 11.06 18.50 21.84
CA THR A 232 10.07 17.46 22.10
C THR A 232 8.77 17.84 21.43
N ASP A 233 8.32 17.02 20.48
CA ASP A 233 7.07 17.22 19.75
C ASP A 233 6.15 16.01 19.90
N ILE A 234 4.85 16.22 19.73
CA ILE A 234 3.87 15.14 19.62
C ILE A 234 3.73 14.79 18.14
N VAL A 235 3.84 13.51 17.81
CA VAL A 235 3.73 12.98 16.45
C VAL A 235 2.63 11.94 16.36
N ALA A 236 2.05 11.80 15.16
CA ALA A 236 1.17 10.70 14.81
C ALA A 236 1.99 9.56 14.20
N LEU A 237 1.71 8.33 14.60
CA LEU A 237 2.34 7.11 14.13
C LEU A 237 1.31 6.26 13.40
N LYS A 238 1.41 6.16 12.06
CA LYS A 238 0.52 5.33 11.25
C LYS A 238 1.18 3.98 11.00
N LEU A 239 0.72 2.95 11.72
CA LEU A 239 1.16 1.56 11.61
C LEU A 239 0.31 0.82 10.57
N PHE A 240 0.92 0.35 9.50
CA PHE A 240 0.22 -0.38 8.43
C PHE A 240 0.14 -1.87 8.75
N HIS A 241 -1.08 -2.42 8.79
CA HIS A 241 -1.29 -3.83 9.12
C HIS A 241 -0.69 -4.73 8.04
N GLY A 242 0.11 -5.72 8.45
CA GLY A 242 0.67 -6.67 7.49
C GLY A 242 1.76 -6.08 6.59
N SER A 243 2.29 -4.90 6.93
CA SER A 243 3.43 -4.27 6.24
C SER A 243 4.69 -5.14 6.22
N LYS A 244 4.84 -6.08 7.17
CA LYS A 244 5.92 -7.08 7.11
C LYS A 244 5.74 -8.10 5.95
N ASN A 245 4.60 -8.13 5.26
CA ASN A 245 4.26 -9.11 4.23
C ASN A 245 3.88 -8.46 2.89
N SER A 246 3.28 -7.26 2.91
CA SER A 246 2.93 -6.45 1.73
C SER A 246 2.91 -4.97 2.11
N CYS A 247 3.63 -4.12 1.36
CA CYS A 247 3.81 -2.69 1.66
C CYS A 247 3.35 -1.77 0.53
N LYS A 248 2.42 -2.21 -0.31
CA LYS A 248 1.98 -1.43 -1.49
C LYS A 248 1.39 -0.08 -1.06
N GLU A 249 0.58 -0.08 -0.02
CA GLU A 249 -0.10 1.08 0.55
C GLU A 249 0.89 2.04 1.20
N LEU A 250 1.81 1.50 2.02
CA LEU A 250 2.92 2.26 2.62
C LEU A 250 3.76 2.94 1.55
N ILE A 251 4.21 2.19 0.53
CA ILE A 251 5.06 2.72 -0.55
C ILE A 251 4.32 3.78 -1.37
N LYS A 252 3.02 3.59 -1.65
CA LYS A 252 2.20 4.60 -2.33
C LYS A 252 2.11 5.89 -1.52
N GLU A 253 1.78 5.77 -0.24
CA GLU A 253 1.62 6.92 0.65
C GLU A 253 2.95 7.67 0.85
N LEU A 254 4.05 6.93 1.06
CA LEU A 254 5.40 7.51 1.12
C LEU A 254 5.77 8.25 -0.16
N ASN A 255 5.54 7.63 -1.33
CA ASN A 255 5.83 8.27 -2.61
C ASN A 255 5.01 9.55 -2.78
N ALA A 256 3.75 9.56 -2.34
CA ALA A 256 2.91 10.76 -2.40
C ALA A 256 3.51 11.88 -1.53
N TYR A 257 3.86 11.60 -0.27
CA TYR A 257 4.49 12.59 0.61
C TYR A 257 5.87 13.02 0.11
N THR A 258 6.69 12.14 -0.48
CA THR A 258 7.98 12.56 -1.06
C THR A 258 7.82 13.40 -2.32
N ASN A 259 6.81 13.11 -3.15
CA ASN A 259 6.58 13.85 -4.38
C ASN A 259 6.05 15.26 -4.10
N ILE A 260 5.22 15.40 -3.06
CA ILE A 260 4.67 16.67 -2.60
C ILE A 260 5.69 17.42 -1.71
N GLY A 261 6.55 16.68 -1.00
CA GLY A 261 7.45 17.17 0.04
C GLY A 261 8.66 17.93 -0.48
N THR A 262 8.55 19.26 -0.49
CA THR A 262 9.55 20.27 -0.02
C THR A 262 9.18 21.72 -0.36
N LYS A 263 7.96 22.01 -0.84
CA LYS A 263 7.62 23.36 -1.32
C LYS A 263 6.40 24.05 -0.71
N SER A 264 5.69 23.47 0.27
CA SER A 264 4.59 24.19 0.93
C SER A 264 4.41 23.79 2.40
N PRO A 265 4.45 24.72 3.37
CA PRO A 265 4.25 24.46 4.80
C PRO A 265 2.79 24.16 5.19
N THR A 266 1.87 24.13 4.23
CA THR A 266 0.42 23.95 4.46
C THR A 266 -0.08 22.52 4.38
N PHE A 267 0.76 21.56 3.97
CA PHE A 267 0.40 20.16 3.76
C PHE A 267 0.78 19.30 4.99
N LEU A 268 0.06 18.20 5.23
CA LEU A 268 0.33 17.32 6.37
C LEU A 268 1.76 16.77 6.31
N GLN A 269 2.59 17.11 7.31
CA GLN A 269 4.00 16.75 7.25
C GLN A 269 4.23 15.27 7.56
N CYS A 270 5.04 14.62 6.73
CA CYS A 270 5.62 13.31 6.99
C CYS A 270 7.09 13.51 7.37
N TYR A 271 7.43 13.28 8.65
CA TYR A 271 8.79 13.47 9.17
C TYR A 271 9.73 12.32 8.80
N GLY A 272 9.18 11.12 8.66
CA GLY A 272 10.01 9.94 8.57
C GLY A 272 9.29 8.62 8.58
N ILE A 273 10.11 7.57 8.58
CA ILE A 273 9.68 6.19 8.76
C ILE A 273 10.33 5.65 10.02
N SER A 274 9.59 4.88 10.79
CA SER A 274 10.11 4.03 11.86
C SER A 274 9.78 2.56 11.58
N LYS A 275 10.43 1.65 12.29
CA LYS A 275 10.19 0.21 12.22
C LYS A 275 10.01 -0.31 13.62
N ASN A 276 8.88 -0.97 13.88
CA ASN A 276 8.66 -1.62 15.17
C ASN A 276 9.60 -2.83 15.26
N VAL A 277 10.47 -2.84 16.27
CA VAL A 277 11.55 -3.82 16.41
C VAL A 277 11.04 -5.24 16.71
N ASP A 278 9.87 -5.36 17.34
CA ASP A 278 9.30 -6.65 17.75
C ASP A 278 8.50 -7.30 16.63
N THR A 279 7.74 -6.50 15.88
CA THR A 279 6.83 -6.98 14.82
C THR A 279 7.43 -6.91 13.41
N GLY A 280 8.46 -6.08 13.22
CA GLY A 280 9.04 -5.77 11.92
C GLY A 280 8.17 -4.87 11.03
N GLU A 281 7.02 -4.42 11.54
CA GLU A 281 6.07 -3.58 10.80
C GLU A 281 6.59 -2.14 10.67
N TYR A 282 6.26 -1.52 9.54
CA TYR A 282 6.65 -0.16 9.21
C TYR A 282 5.63 0.86 9.72
N ILE A 283 6.15 2.00 10.17
CA ILE A 283 5.39 3.09 10.78
C ILE A 283 5.74 4.38 10.06
N LEU A 284 4.73 5.11 9.57
CA LEU A 284 4.93 6.51 9.18
C LEU A 284 4.88 7.41 10.40
N VAL A 285 5.84 8.31 10.51
CA VAL A 285 5.89 9.33 11.56
C VAL A 285 5.47 10.66 10.95
N MET A 286 4.35 11.18 11.41
CA MET A 286 3.65 12.30 10.79
C MET A 286 3.32 13.39 11.81
N GLN A 287 3.00 14.58 11.29
CA GLN A 287 2.47 15.67 12.09
C GLN A 287 1.21 15.24 12.85
N TYR A 288 1.17 15.58 14.14
CA TYR A 288 0.01 15.32 14.98
C TYR A 288 -1.04 16.43 14.82
N ALA A 289 -2.24 16.06 14.36
CA ALA A 289 -3.38 16.95 14.23
C ALA A 289 -4.17 17.00 15.55
N LYS A 290 -3.97 18.08 16.32
CA LYS A 290 -4.47 18.21 17.70
C LYS A 290 -5.98 18.10 17.85
N MET A 291 -6.75 18.48 16.82
CA MET A 291 -8.21 18.42 16.84
C MET A 291 -8.77 17.17 16.16
N GLY A 292 -7.92 16.25 15.71
CA GLY A 292 -8.35 15.05 14.98
C GLY A 292 -8.82 15.39 13.57
N SER A 293 -9.85 14.69 13.10
CA SER A 293 -10.42 14.87 11.75
C SER A 293 -11.49 15.98 11.71
N LEU A 294 -11.67 16.62 10.56
CA LEU A 294 -12.75 17.58 10.30
C LEU A 294 -14.12 16.96 10.63
N ARG A 295 -14.31 15.68 10.32
CA ARG A 295 -15.56 14.95 10.61
C ARG A 295 -15.96 15.02 12.09
N GLN A 296 -14.99 14.98 13.01
CA GLN A 296 -15.24 15.06 14.45
C GLN A 296 -15.60 16.47 14.92
N ASN A 297 -15.34 17.49 14.09
CA ASN A 297 -15.52 18.90 14.45
C ASN A 297 -16.59 19.61 13.62
N LEU A 298 -17.35 18.91 12.76
CA LEU A 298 -18.33 19.51 11.85
C LEU A 298 -19.31 20.44 12.56
N HIS A 299 -19.84 20.03 13.71
CA HIS A 299 -20.75 20.85 14.49
C HIS A 299 -20.11 22.20 14.91
N LYS A 300 -18.88 22.17 15.42
CA LYS A 300 -18.13 23.38 15.82
C LYS A 300 -17.81 24.25 14.61
N VAL A 301 -17.45 23.63 13.48
CA VAL A 301 -17.12 24.31 12.23
C VAL A 301 -18.35 25.03 11.65
N ALA A 302 -19.52 24.43 11.72
CA ALA A 302 -20.76 25.04 11.24
C ALA A 302 -21.15 26.30 12.01
N GLN A 303 -20.83 26.37 13.31
CA GLN A 303 -21.08 27.55 14.15
C GLN A 303 -20.06 28.68 13.92
N MET A 304 -18.99 28.45 13.16
CA MET A 304 -18.01 29.50 12.88
C MET A 304 -18.58 30.55 11.94
N LYS A 305 -18.11 31.79 12.11
CA LYS A 305 -18.30 32.86 11.13
C LYS A 305 -17.71 32.47 9.77
N TRP A 306 -18.30 32.96 8.69
CA TRP A 306 -17.85 32.65 7.34
C TRP A 306 -16.41 33.01 7.06
N GLU A 307 -15.89 34.11 7.61
CA GLU A 307 -14.47 34.47 7.49
C GLU A 307 -13.55 33.30 7.89
N LYS A 308 -13.91 32.61 8.97
CA LYS A 308 -13.18 31.46 9.52
C LYS A 308 -13.47 30.16 8.76
N LYS A 309 -14.68 29.97 8.25
CA LYS A 309 -14.99 28.86 7.33
C LYS A 309 -14.21 28.98 6.01
N LEU A 310 -14.09 30.19 5.46
CA LEU A 310 -13.31 30.47 4.25
C LEU A 310 -11.81 30.29 4.50
N GLU A 311 -11.32 30.65 5.68
CA GLU A 311 -9.95 30.35 6.10
C GLU A 311 -9.69 28.83 6.10
N LEU A 312 -10.52 28.05 6.78
CA LEU A 312 -10.47 26.58 6.77
C LEU A 312 -10.50 26.01 5.35
N LEU A 313 -11.47 26.44 4.55
CA LEU A 313 -11.64 25.94 3.19
C LEU A 313 -10.46 26.31 2.29
N SER A 314 -9.80 27.45 2.54
CA SER A 314 -8.63 27.87 1.76
C SER A 314 -7.44 26.91 1.94
N TYR A 315 -7.23 26.36 3.15
CA TYR A 315 -6.22 25.35 3.40
C TYR A 315 -6.53 24.04 2.67
N ILE A 316 -7.77 23.56 2.77
CA ILE A 316 -8.19 22.31 2.11
C ILE A 316 -8.07 22.45 0.58
N ALA A 317 -8.49 23.59 0.01
CA ALA A 317 -8.37 23.85 -1.42
C ALA A 317 -6.91 23.97 -1.89
N MET A 318 -6.06 24.59 -1.07
CA MET A 318 -4.63 24.72 -1.35
C MET A 318 -3.95 23.35 -1.39
N ASP A 319 -4.25 22.48 -0.42
CA ASP A 319 -3.73 21.11 -0.38
C ASP A 319 -4.21 20.27 -1.55
N LEU A 320 -5.50 20.36 -1.92
CA LEU A 320 -6.02 19.63 -3.07
C LEU A 320 -5.37 20.10 -4.38
N ASN A 321 -5.18 21.42 -4.54
CA ASN A 321 -4.46 21.99 -5.66
C ASN A 321 -3.01 21.49 -5.71
N LEU A 322 -2.35 21.40 -4.55
CA LEU A 322 -0.99 20.89 -4.45
C LEU A 322 -0.91 19.42 -4.89
N ILE A 323 -1.81 18.56 -4.42
CA ILE A 323 -1.92 17.15 -4.85
C ILE A 323 -2.11 17.07 -6.37
N HIS A 324 -3.08 17.82 -6.91
CA HIS A 324 -3.40 17.80 -8.34
C HIS A 324 -2.28 18.37 -9.22
N SER A 325 -1.52 19.36 -8.75
CA SER A 325 -0.38 19.94 -9.48
C SER A 325 0.77 18.93 -9.64
N HIS A 326 0.90 17.98 -8.72
CA HIS A 326 1.84 16.86 -8.81
C HIS A 326 1.29 15.66 -9.60
N SER A 327 0.19 15.86 -10.35
CA SER A 327 -0.48 14.81 -11.14
C SER A 327 -0.91 13.60 -10.31
N LEU A 328 -1.27 13.83 -9.04
CA LEU A 328 -1.87 12.85 -8.16
C LEU A 328 -3.39 13.06 -8.08
N ILE A 329 -4.11 11.98 -7.82
CA ILE A 329 -5.56 11.94 -7.54
C ILE A 329 -5.73 11.28 -6.18
N HIS A 330 -6.50 11.88 -5.27
CA HIS A 330 -6.65 11.43 -3.88
C HIS A 330 -7.49 10.15 -3.78
N ARG A 331 -8.62 10.08 -4.50
CA ARG A 331 -9.55 8.94 -4.63
C ARG A 331 -10.40 8.59 -3.42
N ASP A 332 -9.97 8.96 -2.22
CA ASP A 332 -10.75 8.78 -0.98
C ASP A 332 -10.84 10.08 -0.17
N LEU A 333 -11.16 11.18 -0.85
CA LEU A 333 -11.26 12.49 -0.20
C LEU A 333 -12.59 12.60 0.55
N HIS A 334 -12.54 12.80 1.86
CA HIS A 334 -13.72 13.02 2.70
C HIS A 334 -13.33 13.70 4.02
N SER A 335 -14.28 14.23 4.79
CA SER A 335 -13.98 14.93 6.07
C SER A 335 -13.24 14.09 7.12
N GLY A 336 -13.32 12.76 7.06
CA GLY A 336 -12.52 11.86 7.91
C GLY A 336 -11.02 11.84 7.57
N ASN A 337 -10.63 12.24 6.35
CA ASN A 337 -9.25 12.28 5.84
C ASN A 337 -8.72 13.72 5.77
N ILE A 338 -9.45 14.68 6.36
CA ILE A 338 -9.02 16.06 6.56
C ILE A 338 -8.71 16.23 8.04
N PHE A 339 -7.47 16.58 8.36
CA PHE A 339 -6.96 16.62 9.73
C PHE A 339 -6.75 18.06 10.20
N GLN A 340 -7.17 18.40 11.41
CA GLN A 340 -7.16 19.76 11.94
C GLN A 340 -6.12 19.94 13.05
N ASN A 341 -5.26 20.95 12.91
CA ASN A 341 -4.43 21.40 14.04
C ASN A 341 -5.20 22.34 14.96
N ASP A 342 -6.10 23.14 14.39
CA ASP A 342 -7.09 23.96 15.07
C ASP A 342 -8.36 24.04 14.20
N LEU A 343 -9.40 24.75 14.64
CA LEU A 343 -10.68 24.81 13.91
C LEU A 343 -10.60 25.49 12.53
N TYR A 344 -9.56 26.29 12.29
CA TYR A 344 -9.43 27.15 11.11
C TYR A 344 -8.36 26.67 10.14
N ASN A 345 -7.52 25.71 10.55
CA ASN A 345 -6.41 25.17 9.78
C ASN A 345 -6.56 23.65 9.63
N ALA A 346 -6.47 23.15 8.41
CA ALA A 346 -6.58 21.73 8.11
C ALA A 346 -5.61 21.26 7.05
N TYR A 347 -5.39 19.96 7.02
CA TYR A 347 -4.51 19.27 6.08
C TYR A 347 -5.26 18.11 5.44
N ILE A 348 -5.06 17.89 4.14
CA ILE A 348 -5.49 16.63 3.52
C ILE A 348 -4.46 15.54 3.86
N GLY A 349 -4.92 14.39 4.35
CA GLY A 349 -4.09 13.23 4.64
C GLY A 349 -4.68 11.92 4.13
N ASP A 350 -4.06 10.80 4.49
CA ASP A 350 -4.39 9.45 4.00
C ASP A 350 -4.26 9.27 2.47
N LEU A 351 -3.03 9.47 1.96
CA LEU A 351 -2.71 9.36 0.54
C LEU A 351 -2.43 7.91 0.10
N GLY A 352 -2.77 6.90 0.91
CA GLY A 352 -2.50 5.49 0.59
C GLY A 352 -3.18 4.99 -0.67
N PHE A 353 -4.31 5.61 -1.04
CA PHE A 353 -5.02 5.33 -2.29
C PHE A 353 -4.62 6.23 -3.46
N ALA A 354 -3.77 7.24 -3.22
CA ALA A 354 -3.41 8.21 -4.24
C ALA A 354 -2.67 7.57 -5.41
N THR A 355 -2.98 8.02 -6.64
CA THR A 355 -2.36 7.47 -7.85
C THR A 355 -2.02 8.55 -8.86
N ALA A 356 -1.03 8.25 -9.72
CA ALA A 356 -0.64 9.11 -10.82
C ALA A 356 -1.64 9.01 -11.98
N VAL A 357 -1.94 10.14 -12.64
CA VAL A 357 -2.93 10.25 -13.73
C VAL A 357 -2.70 9.25 -14.89
N ASN A 358 -1.46 8.80 -15.13
CA ASN A 358 -1.08 7.98 -16.30
C ASN A 358 -0.62 6.54 -16.00
N LYS A 359 -0.71 6.05 -14.76
CA LYS A 359 -0.38 4.64 -14.49
C LYS A 359 -1.52 3.71 -14.95
N THR A 360 -1.17 2.66 -15.69
CA THR A 360 -2.03 1.49 -15.89
C THR A 360 -2.40 0.93 -14.52
N LEU A 361 -3.68 0.95 -14.18
CA LEU A 361 -4.18 0.41 -12.91
C LEU A 361 -3.90 -1.10 -12.87
N ASP A 362 -3.08 -1.54 -11.92
CA ASP A 362 -2.89 -2.95 -11.58
C ASP A 362 -4.26 -3.62 -11.40
N SER A 363 -4.39 -4.92 -11.67
CA SER A 363 -5.65 -5.68 -11.54
C SER A 363 -6.36 -5.51 -10.19
N GLU A 364 -5.63 -5.26 -9.12
CA GLU A 364 -6.14 -5.01 -7.76
C GLU A 364 -6.59 -3.56 -7.52
N SER A 365 -6.19 -2.60 -8.37
CA SER A 365 -6.60 -1.18 -8.25
C SER A 365 -7.94 -0.91 -8.95
N ARG A 366 -8.61 -1.96 -9.43
CA ARG A 366 -9.82 -1.95 -10.26
C ARG A 366 -11.13 -1.97 -9.46
N GLY A 367 -11.06 -1.79 -8.13
CA GLY A 367 -12.23 -1.62 -7.27
C GLY A 367 -12.69 -0.16 -7.16
N ALA A 368 -13.98 0.03 -6.91
CA ALA A 368 -14.55 1.29 -6.48
C ALA A 368 -14.16 1.53 -5.01
N TYR A 369 -13.10 2.29 -4.77
CA TYR A 369 -12.63 2.65 -3.42
C TYR A 369 -13.08 4.07 -3.09
N GLY A 370 -13.67 4.28 -1.92
CA GLY A 370 -14.08 5.59 -1.44
C GLY A 370 -15.24 5.52 -0.47
N ALA A 371 -15.41 6.53 0.37
CA ALA A 371 -16.64 6.70 1.15
C ALA A 371 -17.80 7.06 0.21
N LEU A 372 -18.82 6.21 0.15
CA LEU A 372 -19.93 6.26 -0.83
C LEU A 372 -20.52 7.67 -1.09
N PRO A 373 -20.85 8.48 -0.06
CA PRO A 373 -21.36 9.85 -0.27
C PRO A 373 -20.45 10.79 -1.08
N TYR A 374 -19.15 10.54 -1.07
CA TYR A 374 -18.13 11.41 -1.67
C TYR A 374 -17.69 10.90 -3.04
N MET A 375 -18.20 9.76 -3.49
CA MET A 375 -17.90 9.20 -4.79
C MET A 375 -18.77 9.86 -5.87
N ALA A 376 -18.11 10.35 -6.93
CA ALA A 376 -18.80 11.00 -8.03
C ALA A 376 -19.65 10.01 -8.85
N PRO A 377 -20.78 10.45 -9.47
CA PRO A 377 -21.66 9.59 -10.25
C PRO A 377 -20.95 8.77 -11.31
N GLU A 378 -19.96 9.33 -12.01
CA GLU A 378 -19.21 8.61 -13.04
C GLU A 378 -18.36 7.47 -12.45
N ILE A 379 -17.91 7.59 -11.20
CA ILE A 379 -17.18 6.53 -10.49
C ILE A 379 -18.13 5.43 -10.03
N LEU A 380 -19.34 5.79 -9.62
CA LEU A 380 -20.39 4.88 -9.17
C LEU A 380 -21.06 4.11 -10.32
N HIS A 381 -21.26 4.77 -11.46
CA HIS A 381 -21.88 4.18 -12.65
C HIS A 381 -21.00 3.14 -13.34
N GLY A 382 -19.68 3.33 -13.32
CA GLY A 382 -18.84 2.64 -14.27
C GLY A 382 -18.48 1.20 -13.87
N SER A 383 -18.25 0.37 -14.89
CA SER A 383 -17.75 -1.00 -14.77
C SER A 383 -16.39 -1.08 -14.05
N VAL A 384 -15.85 -2.28 -13.84
CA VAL A 384 -14.52 -2.59 -13.23
C VAL A 384 -13.32 -1.83 -13.89
N PHE A 385 -13.56 -1.02 -14.94
CA PHE A 385 -12.57 -0.22 -15.66
C PHE A 385 -12.67 1.30 -15.46
N THR A 386 -13.58 1.80 -14.61
CA THR A 386 -13.72 3.25 -14.41
C THR A 386 -12.47 3.86 -13.79
N LYS A 387 -11.95 4.91 -14.43
CA LYS A 387 -10.73 5.58 -14.02
C LYS A 387 -11.08 6.81 -13.17
N PHE A 388 -10.63 6.83 -11.92
CA PHE A 388 -10.65 8.03 -11.09
C PHE A 388 -9.96 9.19 -11.82
N THR A 389 -10.54 10.38 -11.72
CA THR A 389 -10.03 11.61 -12.34
C THR A 389 -9.86 12.70 -11.28
N LYS A 390 -9.13 13.76 -11.61
CA LYS A 390 -9.10 14.95 -10.74
C LYS A 390 -10.50 15.49 -10.48
N ALA A 391 -11.39 15.46 -11.48
CA ALA A 391 -12.78 15.88 -11.34
C ALA A 391 -13.60 15.03 -10.34
N SER A 392 -13.21 13.78 -10.09
CA SER A 392 -13.84 12.97 -9.03
C SER A 392 -13.45 13.44 -7.62
N ASP A 393 -12.22 13.89 -7.40
CA ASP A 393 -11.84 14.54 -6.13
C ASP A 393 -12.57 15.89 -5.96
N ILE A 394 -12.86 16.59 -7.06
CA ILE A 394 -13.61 17.86 -7.02
C ILE A 394 -15.05 17.65 -6.55
N TYR A 395 -15.69 16.56 -6.98
CA TYR A 395 -17.01 16.19 -6.46
C TYR A 395 -16.98 15.96 -4.95
N ALA A 396 -15.99 15.20 -4.47
CA ALA A 396 -15.76 14.97 -3.05
C ALA A 396 -15.50 16.27 -2.27
N PHE A 397 -14.73 17.19 -2.85
CA PHE A 397 -14.52 18.53 -2.29
C PHE A 397 -15.85 19.31 -2.14
N GLY A 398 -16.75 19.21 -3.13
CA GLY A 398 -18.10 19.78 -3.03
C GLY A 398 -18.91 19.20 -1.87
N MET A 399 -18.79 17.89 -1.60
CA MET A 399 -19.40 17.28 -0.41
C MET A 399 -18.81 17.85 0.87
N ILE A 400 -17.48 17.99 0.97
CA ILE A 400 -16.82 18.61 2.13
C ILE A 400 -17.25 20.07 2.32
N MET A 401 -17.43 20.84 1.24
CA MET A 401 -18.00 22.20 1.31
C MET A 401 -19.39 22.16 1.98
N TRP A 402 -20.24 21.24 1.54
CA TRP A 402 -21.56 21.08 2.16
C TRP A 402 -21.45 20.73 3.65
N GLU A 403 -20.55 19.82 4.06
CA GLU A 403 -20.34 19.46 5.46
C GLU A 403 -19.83 20.64 6.31
N ILE A 404 -18.93 21.48 5.77
CA ILE A 404 -18.45 22.69 6.45
C ILE A 404 -19.58 23.70 6.66
N SER A 405 -20.45 23.84 5.65
CA SER A 405 -21.58 24.78 5.71
C SER A 405 -22.73 24.28 6.58
N SER A 406 -22.92 22.97 6.72
CA SER A 406 -24.09 22.39 7.42
C SER A 406 -23.77 21.84 8.80
N GLY A 407 -22.52 21.44 9.05
CA GLY A 407 -22.10 20.73 10.24
C GLY A 407 -22.54 19.27 10.29
N ARG A 408 -23.03 18.73 9.16
CA ARG A 408 -23.60 17.39 9.06
C ARG A 408 -22.73 16.51 8.18
N VAL A 409 -22.78 15.21 8.42
CA VAL A 409 -22.15 14.23 7.54
C VAL A 409 -23.06 14.03 6.32
N ALA A 410 -22.47 14.00 5.12
CA ALA A 410 -23.24 13.87 3.88
C ALA A 410 -24.19 12.66 3.91
N PHE A 411 -25.48 12.90 3.66
CA PHE A 411 -26.58 11.93 3.66
C PHE A 411 -26.82 11.18 4.99
N SER A 412 -26.31 11.65 6.13
CA SER A 412 -26.50 10.97 7.43
C SER A 412 -27.95 10.90 7.92
N GLU A 413 -28.82 11.74 7.35
CA GLU A 413 -30.24 11.87 7.74
C GLU A 413 -31.15 10.84 7.07
N TYR A 414 -30.62 10.08 6.10
CA TYR A 414 -31.41 9.16 5.31
C TYR A 414 -31.14 7.71 5.70
N GLU A 415 -32.20 6.92 5.84
CA GLU A 415 -32.11 5.46 6.00
C GLU A 415 -31.96 4.77 4.63
N TYR A 416 -30.93 5.13 3.88
CA TYR A 416 -30.62 4.41 2.63
C TYR A 416 -29.75 3.18 2.92
N ASP A 417 -30.09 2.05 2.29
CA ASP A 417 -29.09 1.03 2.01
C ASP A 417 -28.16 1.53 0.89
N SER A 418 -26.90 1.11 0.94
CA SER A 418 -25.80 1.47 0.04
C SER A 418 -26.20 1.50 -1.43
N LEU A 419 -26.86 0.44 -1.94
CA LEU A 419 -27.30 0.34 -3.33
C LEU A 419 -28.31 1.44 -3.72
N ARG A 420 -29.26 1.75 -2.83
CA ARG A 420 -30.27 2.76 -3.08
C ARG A 420 -29.66 4.16 -3.13
N LEU A 421 -28.77 4.47 -2.19
CA LEU A 421 -28.04 5.74 -2.20
C LEU A 421 -27.18 5.89 -3.46
N THR A 422 -26.51 4.83 -3.90
CA THR A 422 -25.75 4.82 -5.16
C THR A 422 -26.63 5.21 -6.35
N ILE A 423 -27.79 4.57 -6.50
CA ILE A 423 -28.73 4.84 -7.61
C ILE A 423 -29.21 6.29 -7.54
N GLU A 424 -29.64 6.76 -6.37
CA GLU A 424 -30.19 8.11 -6.25
C GLU A 424 -29.12 9.18 -6.52
N ILE A 425 -27.86 9.01 -6.06
CA ILE A 425 -26.75 9.91 -6.39
C ILE A 425 -26.52 9.96 -7.91
N CYS A 426 -26.57 8.80 -8.55
CA CYS A 426 -26.44 8.64 -9.99
C CYS A 426 -27.58 9.31 -10.79
N GLU A 427 -28.77 9.36 -10.22
CA GLU A 427 -29.94 10.07 -10.74
C GLU A 427 -29.95 11.57 -10.42
N GLY A 428 -28.91 12.07 -9.74
CA GLY A 428 -28.72 13.50 -9.46
C GLY A 428 -29.06 13.91 -8.03
N LEU A 429 -29.31 12.98 -7.11
CA LEU A 429 -29.49 13.30 -5.69
C LEU A 429 -28.25 14.01 -5.15
N ARG A 430 -28.49 15.14 -4.48
CA ARG A 430 -27.46 15.92 -3.76
C ARG A 430 -28.02 16.38 -2.41
N PRO A 431 -27.17 16.62 -1.40
CA PRO A 431 -27.61 17.20 -0.14
C PRO A 431 -28.23 18.58 -0.34
N THR A 432 -29.32 18.86 0.40
CA THR A 432 -29.99 20.15 0.36
C THR A 432 -29.09 21.24 0.94
N ILE A 433 -28.90 22.33 0.20
CA ILE A 433 -28.14 23.50 0.68
C ILE A 433 -28.99 24.26 1.69
N LEU A 434 -28.45 24.50 2.89
CA LEU A 434 -29.17 25.16 3.99
C LEU A 434 -29.56 26.60 3.64
N ARG A 435 -30.68 27.04 4.19
CA ARG A 435 -31.19 28.39 3.95
C ARG A 435 -30.21 29.42 4.53
N GLY A 436 -30.00 30.51 3.81
CA GLY A 436 -29.07 31.54 4.24
C GLY A 436 -27.60 31.18 4.04
N THR A 437 -27.25 30.03 3.44
CA THR A 437 -25.89 29.80 2.89
C THR A 437 -25.58 30.88 1.84
N ALA A 438 -24.38 31.47 1.88
CA ALA A 438 -23.95 32.47 0.89
C ALA A 438 -24.14 31.95 -0.55
N LEU A 439 -24.69 32.78 -1.43
CA LEU A 439 -25.04 32.44 -2.80
C LEU A 439 -23.81 32.05 -3.62
N SER A 440 -22.72 32.83 -3.51
CA SER A 440 -21.43 32.54 -4.15
C SER A 440 -20.89 31.17 -3.75
N TYR A 441 -21.05 30.80 -2.47
CA TYR A 441 -20.64 29.49 -1.95
C TYR A 441 -21.50 28.37 -2.54
N ALA A 442 -22.82 28.55 -2.52
CA ALA A 442 -23.78 27.60 -3.04
C ALA A 442 -23.58 27.36 -4.55
N GLU A 443 -23.23 28.40 -5.32
CA GLU A 443 -22.93 28.29 -6.74
C GLU A 443 -21.67 27.47 -7.01
N LEU A 444 -20.57 27.74 -6.31
CA LEU A 444 -19.35 26.93 -6.45
C LEU A 444 -19.58 25.47 -6.05
N LEU A 445 -20.29 25.23 -4.94
CA LEU A 445 -20.64 23.90 -4.48
C LEU A 445 -21.47 23.14 -5.53
N LYS A 446 -22.45 23.78 -6.17
CA LYS A 446 -23.21 23.19 -7.30
C LYS A 446 -22.31 22.90 -8.50
N ARG A 447 -21.35 23.76 -8.82
CA ARG A 447 -20.38 23.51 -9.90
C ARG A 447 -19.48 22.30 -9.61
N CYS A 448 -19.07 22.09 -8.36
CA CYS A 448 -18.34 20.89 -7.96
C CYS A 448 -19.17 19.60 -8.15
N TRP A 449 -20.49 19.69 -8.07
CA TRP A 449 -21.43 18.58 -8.21
C TRP A 449 -21.99 18.37 -9.62
N ASN A 450 -21.46 19.08 -10.63
CA ASN A 450 -21.92 18.95 -12.01
C ASN A 450 -21.83 17.48 -12.47
N ASP A 451 -22.89 16.99 -13.13
CA ASP A 451 -22.94 15.62 -13.62
C ASP A 451 -21.91 15.36 -14.72
N ASP A 452 -21.55 16.40 -15.48
CA ASP A 452 -20.47 16.37 -16.46
C ASP A 452 -19.13 16.69 -15.76
N PRO A 453 -18.20 15.70 -15.63
CA PRO A 453 -16.94 15.91 -14.91
C PRO A 453 -16.06 16.99 -15.54
N GLU A 454 -16.17 17.23 -16.84
CA GLU A 454 -15.40 18.26 -17.56
C GLU A 454 -15.91 19.68 -17.28
N LYS A 455 -17.13 19.82 -16.73
CA LYS A 455 -17.70 21.12 -16.32
C LYS A 455 -17.41 21.46 -14.86
N ARG A 456 -16.84 20.52 -14.09
CA ARG A 456 -16.42 20.79 -12.71
C ARG A 456 -15.18 21.70 -12.72
N PRO A 457 -15.05 22.62 -11.76
CA PRO A 457 -13.86 23.45 -11.67
C PRO A 457 -12.63 22.61 -11.33
N THR A 458 -11.45 23.09 -11.71
CA THR A 458 -10.19 22.53 -11.27
C THR A 458 -9.89 22.91 -9.81
N ALA A 459 -9.01 22.16 -9.14
CA ALA A 459 -8.58 22.52 -7.78
C ALA A 459 -7.91 23.90 -7.72
N LEU A 460 -7.23 24.31 -8.80
CA LEU A 460 -6.66 25.66 -8.92
C LEU A 460 -7.75 26.72 -8.96
N GLU A 461 -8.77 26.56 -9.80
CA GLU A 461 -9.89 27.51 -9.90
C GLU A 461 -10.65 27.63 -8.58
N ILE A 462 -10.85 26.52 -7.87
CA ILE A 462 -11.46 26.51 -6.53
C ILE A 462 -10.60 27.33 -5.56
N HIS A 463 -9.29 27.05 -5.49
CA HIS A 463 -8.35 27.74 -4.62
C HIS A 463 -8.34 29.25 -4.88
N GLU A 464 -8.24 29.65 -6.14
CA GLU A 464 -8.27 31.07 -6.55
C GLU A 464 -9.62 31.73 -6.21
N THR A 465 -10.73 31.02 -6.41
CA THR A 465 -12.07 31.52 -6.08
C THR A 465 -12.21 31.79 -4.58
N ILE A 466 -11.76 30.87 -3.73
CA ILE A 466 -11.83 31.03 -2.27
C ILE A 466 -10.92 32.17 -1.80
N LEU A 467 -9.70 32.28 -2.35
CA LEU A 467 -8.80 33.39 -2.04
C LEU A 467 -9.41 34.74 -2.45
N LYS A 468 -10.11 34.79 -3.59
CA LYS A 468 -10.83 35.99 -4.03
C LYS A 468 -11.92 36.37 -3.03
N TRP A 469 -12.71 35.41 -2.54
CA TRP A 469 -13.74 35.68 -1.52
C TRP A 469 -13.15 36.19 -0.21
N LYS A 470 -12.04 35.59 0.25
CA LYS A 470 -11.38 35.96 1.51
C LYS A 470 -10.74 37.35 1.45
N ASN A 471 -10.16 37.71 0.31
CA ASN A 471 -9.34 38.93 0.18
C ASN A 471 -10.08 40.12 -0.44
N ASN A 472 -11.32 39.95 -0.91
CA ASN A 472 -12.12 41.03 -1.50
C ASN A 472 -13.30 41.40 -0.57
N PRO A 473 -13.33 42.64 -0.03
CA PRO A 473 -14.39 43.09 0.88
C PRO A 473 -15.81 43.00 0.31
N GLU A 474 -15.99 43.17 -1.00
CA GLU A 474 -17.32 43.09 -1.63
C GLU A 474 -17.89 41.68 -1.57
N PHE A 475 -17.06 40.67 -1.84
CA PHE A 475 -17.46 39.28 -1.69
C PHE A 475 -17.68 38.94 -0.22
N LEU A 476 -16.76 39.35 0.66
CA LEU A 476 -16.87 39.07 2.09
C LEU A 476 -18.16 39.64 2.72
N ALA A 477 -18.67 40.78 2.21
CA ALA A 477 -19.93 41.36 2.67
C ALA A 477 -21.16 40.44 2.45
N GLU A 478 -21.15 39.60 1.41
CA GLU A 478 -22.19 38.59 1.19
C GLU A 478 -22.15 37.51 2.28
N PHE A 479 -20.95 37.02 2.58
CA PHE A 479 -20.71 36.01 3.60
C PHE A 479 -21.08 36.49 5.01
N LEU A 480 -20.78 37.76 5.34
CA LEU A 480 -21.15 38.34 6.63
C LEU A 480 -22.68 38.46 6.81
N LYS A 481 -23.44 38.72 5.74
CA LYS A 481 -24.92 38.70 5.81
C LYS A 481 -25.45 37.28 6.06
N SER A 482 -24.80 36.28 5.45
CA SER A 482 -25.12 34.87 5.64
C SER A 482 -24.89 34.41 7.10
N ASP A 483 -23.89 34.95 7.80
CA ASP A 483 -23.68 34.67 9.23
C ASP A 483 -24.92 35.00 10.07
N ASP A 484 -25.58 36.15 9.81
CA ASP A 484 -26.76 36.58 10.56
C ASP A 484 -27.98 35.67 10.30
N GLU A 485 -28.15 35.20 9.07
CA GLU A 485 -29.26 34.32 8.68
C GLU A 485 -29.09 32.88 9.22
N MET A 486 -27.87 32.35 9.16
CA MET A 486 -27.54 30.98 9.59
C MET A 486 -27.62 30.80 11.12
N VAL A 487 -27.37 31.84 11.92
CA VAL A 487 -27.49 31.81 13.39
C VAL A 487 -28.89 31.38 13.85
N ILE A 488 -29.93 31.69 13.07
CA ILE A 488 -31.31 31.29 13.38
C ILE A 488 -31.50 29.80 13.16
N GLU A 489 -30.90 29.24 12.11
CA GLU A 489 -31.06 27.83 11.76
C GLU A 489 -30.34 26.92 12.77
N TYR A 490 -29.10 27.23 13.16
CA TYR A 490 -28.37 26.42 14.15
C TYR A 490 -29.02 26.37 15.54
N LYS A 491 -29.66 27.47 15.98
CA LYS A 491 -30.36 27.52 17.27
C LYS A 491 -31.60 26.63 17.34
N VAL A 492 -32.23 26.33 16.20
CA VAL A 492 -33.37 25.40 16.14
C VAL A 492 -32.91 23.95 16.34
N PHE A 493 -31.66 23.63 15.99
CA PHE A 493 -31.13 22.27 16.04
C PHE A 493 -30.36 21.93 17.33
N ASP A 494 -29.91 22.92 18.11
CA ASP A 494 -29.26 22.73 19.43
C ASP A 494 -30.20 22.10 20.49
N ILE A 495 -31.51 21.96 20.20
CA ILE A 495 -32.50 21.43 21.15
C ILE A 495 -32.57 19.88 21.09
N ASP A 496 -32.04 19.21 20.05
CA ASP A 496 -32.38 17.80 19.79
C ASP A 496 -31.22 16.79 19.66
N ASN A 497 -29.93 17.12 19.83
CA ASN A 497 -28.86 16.12 19.58
C ASN A 497 -27.66 16.18 20.53
N ASP A 498 -27.75 15.48 21.67
CA ASP A 498 -26.61 15.19 22.56
C ASP A 498 -25.87 13.87 22.22
N ASP A 499 -26.26 13.15 21.15
CA ASP A 499 -25.75 11.81 20.86
C ASP A 499 -25.08 11.67 19.47
N ASN A 500 -23.90 12.28 19.31
CA ASN A 500 -23.06 12.16 18.11
C ASN A 500 -22.20 10.87 18.06
N SER A 501 -22.50 9.86 18.90
CA SER A 501 -21.68 8.66 19.04
C SER A 501 -22.06 7.47 18.13
N ILE A 502 -23.21 7.52 17.44
CA ILE A 502 -23.83 6.32 16.83
C ILE A 502 -23.66 6.21 15.29
N TYR A 503 -23.35 7.29 14.57
CA TYR A 503 -23.42 7.27 13.08
C TYR A 503 -22.15 6.78 12.35
N SER A 504 -21.14 6.31 13.09
CA SER A 504 -19.79 5.97 12.60
C SER A 504 -19.69 4.69 11.76
N SER A 505 -20.65 3.75 11.85
CA SER A 505 -20.45 2.38 11.32
C SER A 505 -21.20 2.01 10.04
N LYS A 506 -22.09 2.84 9.50
CA LYS A 506 -22.98 2.41 8.40
C LYS A 506 -22.39 2.50 6.98
N PHE A 507 -21.41 3.38 6.73
CA PHE A 507 -20.87 3.61 5.37
C PHE A 507 -19.34 3.45 5.25
N THR A 508 -18.70 2.79 6.22
CA THR A 508 -17.25 2.51 6.22
C THR A 508 -16.86 1.22 5.47
N SER A 509 -17.79 0.56 4.78
CA SER A 509 -17.47 -0.62 3.96
C SER A 509 -16.85 -0.22 2.63
N CYS A 510 -15.60 -0.62 2.41
CA CYS A 510 -15.02 -0.71 1.07
C CYS A 510 -15.99 -1.48 0.17
N VAL A 511 -16.39 -0.93 -0.98
CA VAL A 511 -17.05 -1.73 -2.01
C VAL A 511 -15.97 -2.62 -2.64
N THR A 512 -15.67 -3.74 -2.00
CA THR A 512 -14.92 -4.82 -2.63
C THR A 512 -15.86 -5.61 -3.55
N ASN A 513 -15.29 -6.25 -4.57
CA ASN A 513 -15.97 -6.97 -5.65
C ASN A 513 -16.99 -8.08 -5.24
N ASP A 514 -17.28 -8.24 -3.95
CA ASP A 514 -18.21 -9.27 -3.46
C ASP A 514 -19.69 -8.88 -3.60
N VAL A 515 -20.01 -7.60 -3.87
CA VAL A 515 -21.41 -7.18 -4.14
C VAL A 515 -21.79 -7.39 -5.62
N ILE A 516 -20.82 -7.59 -6.52
CA ILE A 516 -21.08 -7.76 -7.96
C ILE A 516 -21.00 -9.24 -8.38
N SER A 517 -20.43 -10.13 -7.56
CA SER A 517 -20.29 -11.56 -7.91
C SER A 517 -21.53 -12.42 -7.64
N ASN A 518 -22.53 -11.89 -6.92
CA ASN A 518 -23.82 -12.55 -6.72
C ASN A 518 -24.93 -11.71 -7.34
N ASN A 519 -25.10 -11.84 -8.65
CA ASN A 519 -26.40 -12.07 -9.26
C ASN A 519 -26.23 -12.24 -10.78
N ASN A 520 -26.19 -13.50 -11.21
CA ASN A 520 -26.85 -13.90 -12.45
C ASN A 520 -28.31 -13.44 -12.34
N ILE A 521 -28.62 -12.26 -12.85
CA ILE A 521 -29.99 -11.91 -13.21
C ILE A 521 -29.95 -11.72 -14.71
N ASP A 522 -30.49 -12.74 -15.37
CA ASP A 522 -30.84 -12.74 -16.77
C ASP A 522 -31.52 -11.41 -17.13
N ILE A 523 -30.96 -10.77 -18.14
CA ILE A 523 -31.63 -9.74 -18.92
C ILE A 523 -32.72 -10.48 -19.72
N ASP A 524 -33.92 -10.60 -19.16
CA ASP A 524 -35.11 -10.89 -19.94
C ASP A 524 -36.39 -10.53 -19.15
N PHE A 525 -37.39 -10.03 -19.90
CA PHE A 525 -38.77 -9.64 -19.53
C PHE A 525 -39.10 -8.15 -19.27
N ILE A 526 -39.15 -7.42 -20.39
CA ILE A 526 -40.36 -6.83 -21.01
C ILE A 526 -41.71 -6.98 -20.25
N ASN A 527 -42.43 -5.84 -20.16
CA ASN A 527 -43.89 -5.58 -20.02
C ASN A 527 -44.64 -5.89 -18.71
N PHE A 528 -45.34 -4.90 -18.13
CA PHE A 528 -46.77 -4.52 -18.35
C PHE A 528 -47.05 -3.22 -17.53
N LYS A 529 -47.56 -2.12 -18.12
CA LYS A 529 -48.98 -1.63 -18.01
C LYS A 529 -49.55 -1.79 -16.58
N TYR A 530 -49.96 -0.77 -15.84
CA TYR A 530 -50.64 0.51 -16.13
C TYR A 530 -50.24 1.57 -15.10
#